data_AF-A0A1V5P7K8-F1
#
_entry.id   AF-A0A1V5P7K8-F1
#
_cell.length_a   1.000
_cell.length_b   1.000
_cell.length_c   1.000
_cell.angle_alpha   90.00
_cell.angle_beta   90.00
_cell.angle_gamma   90.00
#
_symmetry.space_group_name_H-M   'P 1'
#
loop_
_entity.id
_entity.type
_entity.pdbx_description
1 polymer ?
#
loop_
_entity_poly.entity_id
_entity_poly.type
_entity_poly.pdbx_seq_one_letter_code
_entity_poly.pdbx_strand_id
1 'polypeptide(L)'
;MEGMNDFEKEETRDFKGNRKSRNINAWLESSQFIKEVDYKNKYYLESLCHHIAAFLKNVPVPIISSFDSKHKSIYLIIGKDKKFFPLDEDISYYDMITCMKQWAMDYYPKYEVSVLKEIPLTDEEIMALVKNGMDLNDALVQKKEESLKEIGIIEKVFIKEDKFILSRNGEKELRISGVSLKQPMPLSKFMESVRRIRDWNEKKKFIEENSTFEKFLPSVKEVYVNYSDNQMLNFFSINYKDLRDHQVIVDPSDPLSFKIGKFRIKFDSRLLRDDCLAYLEKRKMVEKKKA
;
A
#
# COMPACT_ATOMS: atom_id res chain seq x y z
N MET A 1 6.94 -20.76 32.49
CA MET A 1 5.79 -19.85 32.70
C MET A 1 5.44 -19.26 31.36
N GLU A 2 4.51 -19.89 30.67
CA GLU A 2 4.09 -19.53 29.32
C GLU A 2 3.00 -18.46 29.40
N GLY A 3 3.30 -17.26 28.91
CA GLY A 3 2.31 -16.24 28.60
C GLY A 3 2.04 -16.25 27.10
N MET A 4 0.93 -16.84 26.69
CA MET A 4 0.38 -16.73 25.33
C MET A 4 -0.34 -15.38 25.18
N ASN A 5 -0.14 -14.71 24.04
CA ASN A 5 -0.80 -13.45 23.67
C ASN A 5 -2.30 -13.66 23.37
N ASP A 6 -3.16 -12.95 24.10
CA ASP A 6 -4.64 -12.99 24.03
C ASP A 6 -5.26 -12.13 22.91
N PHE A 7 -4.69 -12.10 21.71
CA PHE A 7 -5.22 -11.26 20.62
C PHE A 7 -5.80 -12.00 19.39
N GLU A 8 -5.94 -13.33 19.45
CA GLU A 8 -6.42 -14.12 18.30
C GLU A 8 -7.56 -15.13 18.56
N LYS A 9 -8.33 -15.02 19.66
CA LYS A 9 -9.45 -15.95 19.89
C LYS A 9 -10.70 -15.24 20.43
N GLU A 10 -11.65 -14.96 19.54
CA GLU A 10 -13.06 -14.91 19.95
C GLU A 10 -13.57 -16.34 20.08
N GLU A 11 -13.87 -16.75 21.32
CA GLU A 11 -14.33 -18.08 21.65
C GLU A 11 -15.85 -18.22 21.40
N THR A 12 -16.23 -19.09 20.47
CA THR A 12 -17.60 -19.64 20.41
C THR A 12 -17.54 -21.15 20.43
N ARG A 13 -18.20 -21.77 21.43
CA ARG A 13 -18.31 -23.22 21.60
C ARG A 13 -19.41 -23.76 20.69
N ASP A 14 -19.17 -24.90 20.02
CA ASP A 14 -20.24 -25.67 19.39
C ASP A 14 -20.98 -26.53 20.44
N PHE A 15 -22.13 -27.09 20.06
CA PHE A 15 -22.94 -27.97 20.91
C PHE A 15 -22.20 -29.24 21.41
N LYS A 16 -20.96 -29.48 20.96
CA LYS A 16 -20.11 -30.61 21.38
C LYS A 16 -18.82 -30.18 22.09
N GLY A 17 -18.65 -28.89 22.42
CA GLY A 17 -17.54 -28.40 23.23
C GLY A 17 -16.17 -28.43 22.56
N ASN A 18 -16.09 -28.57 21.23
CA ASN A 18 -14.80 -28.58 20.53
C ASN A 18 -14.30 -27.16 20.23
N ARG A 19 -13.07 -26.85 20.64
CA ARG A 19 -12.37 -25.61 20.28
C ARG A 19 -12.03 -25.62 18.78
N LYS A 20 -12.79 -24.87 17.97
CA LYS A 20 -12.36 -24.50 16.61
C LYS A 20 -11.84 -23.07 16.62
N SER A 21 -10.59 -22.85 16.23
CA SER A 21 -10.15 -21.53 15.81
C SER A 21 -10.93 -21.19 14.53
N ARG A 22 -11.94 -20.32 14.63
CA ARG A 22 -12.53 -19.73 13.43
C ARG A 22 -11.48 -18.77 12.88
N ASN A 23 -10.94 -19.10 11.71
CA ASN A 23 -10.12 -18.17 10.95
C ASN A 23 -10.99 -16.95 10.62
N ILE A 24 -10.63 -15.79 11.19
CA ILE A 24 -11.46 -14.58 11.37
C ILE A 24 -11.97 -13.98 10.05
N ASN A 25 -11.43 -14.41 8.91
CA ASN A 25 -11.84 -13.98 7.57
C ASN A 25 -12.14 -15.15 6.61
N ALA A 26 -12.30 -16.38 7.11
CA ALA A 26 -12.47 -17.57 6.27
C ALA A 26 -13.76 -17.56 5.41
N TRP A 27 -14.75 -16.74 5.76
CA TRP A 27 -15.98 -16.62 4.98
C TRP A 27 -15.73 -16.03 3.57
N LEU A 28 -14.66 -15.25 3.39
CA LEU A 28 -14.27 -14.72 2.07
C LEU A 28 -13.90 -15.82 1.08
N GLU A 29 -13.44 -16.97 1.56
CA GLU A 29 -13.05 -18.11 0.73
C GLU A 29 -14.13 -19.22 0.74
N SER A 30 -15.31 -18.93 1.29
CA SER A 30 -16.41 -19.90 1.41
C SER A 30 -17.29 -19.92 0.16
N SER A 31 -17.23 -21.01 -0.61
CA SER A 31 -18.12 -21.21 -1.76
C SER A 31 -19.60 -21.26 -1.37
N GLN A 32 -19.92 -21.67 -0.14
CA GLN A 32 -21.29 -21.68 0.36
C GLN A 32 -21.83 -20.25 0.51
N PHE A 33 -21.02 -19.36 1.11
CA PHE A 33 -21.37 -17.95 1.24
C PHE A 33 -21.63 -17.29 -0.12
N ILE A 34 -20.73 -17.50 -1.09
CA ILE A 34 -20.87 -16.93 -2.45
C ILE A 34 -22.17 -17.39 -3.11
N LYS A 35 -22.58 -18.66 -2.92
CA LYS A 35 -23.83 -19.19 -3.46
C LYS A 35 -25.06 -18.56 -2.78
N GLU A 36 -25.05 -18.46 -1.46
CA GLU A 36 -26.21 -18.02 -0.65
C GLU A 36 -26.47 -16.51 -0.71
N VAL A 37 -25.43 -15.68 -0.87
CA VAL A 37 -25.60 -14.22 -0.92
C VAL A 37 -26.40 -13.81 -2.14
N ASP A 38 -27.52 -13.14 -1.96
CA ASP A 38 -28.27 -12.56 -3.08
C ASP A 38 -27.48 -11.39 -3.71
N TYR A 39 -26.70 -11.68 -4.75
CA TYR A 39 -25.93 -10.74 -5.54
C TYR A 39 -25.84 -11.27 -6.97
N LYS A 40 -26.18 -10.42 -7.95
CA LYS A 40 -26.38 -10.84 -9.35
C LYS A 40 -25.10 -11.42 -9.96
N ASN A 41 -23.99 -10.69 -9.86
CA ASN A 41 -22.72 -11.11 -10.44
C ASN A 41 -21.88 -11.90 -9.44
N LYS A 42 -22.13 -13.21 -9.41
CA LYS A 42 -21.41 -14.15 -8.53
C LYS A 42 -19.92 -14.22 -8.83
N TYR A 43 -19.53 -14.12 -10.10
CA TYR A 43 -18.12 -14.17 -10.51
C TYR A 43 -17.35 -12.96 -9.98
N TYR A 44 -17.92 -11.76 -10.09
CA TYR A 44 -17.34 -10.56 -9.52
C TYR A 44 -17.17 -10.69 -7.99
N LEU A 45 -18.23 -11.11 -7.29
CA LEU A 45 -18.20 -11.28 -5.84
C LEU A 45 -17.14 -12.29 -5.41
N GLU A 46 -17.09 -13.45 -6.07
CA GLU A 46 -16.09 -14.48 -5.81
C GLU A 46 -14.67 -13.95 -6.02
N SER A 47 -14.41 -13.31 -7.16
CA SER A 47 -13.10 -12.72 -7.47
C SER A 47 -12.70 -11.67 -6.43
N LEU A 48 -13.61 -10.77 -6.08
CA LEU A 48 -13.38 -9.74 -5.08
C LEU A 48 -13.06 -10.36 -3.72
N CYS A 49 -13.86 -11.32 -3.24
CA CYS A 49 -13.62 -11.97 -1.95
C CYS A 49 -12.27 -12.68 -1.89
N HIS A 50 -11.84 -13.36 -2.96
CA HIS A 50 -10.51 -13.97 -3.04
C HIS A 50 -9.39 -12.92 -2.96
N HIS A 51 -9.53 -11.80 -3.66
CA HIS A 51 -8.56 -10.71 -3.62
C HIS A 51 -8.51 -10.03 -2.25
N ILE A 52 -9.66 -9.87 -1.59
CA ILE A 52 -9.71 -9.36 -0.20
C ILE A 52 -9.00 -10.35 0.71
N ALA A 53 -9.28 -11.65 0.63
CA ALA A 53 -8.63 -12.64 1.49
C ALA A 53 -7.11 -12.61 1.31
N ALA A 54 -6.63 -12.53 0.06
CA ALA A 54 -5.21 -12.41 -0.26
C ALA A 54 -4.58 -11.10 0.26
N PHE A 55 -5.32 -9.99 0.17
CA PHE A 55 -4.93 -8.72 0.77
C PHE A 55 -4.78 -8.85 2.29
N LEU A 56 -5.83 -9.27 2.99
CA LEU A 56 -5.88 -9.40 4.45
C LEU A 56 -4.80 -10.33 5.03
N LYS A 57 -4.39 -11.38 4.29
CA LYS A 57 -3.30 -12.28 4.69
C LYS A 57 -1.93 -11.59 4.81
N ASN A 58 -1.74 -10.45 4.13
CA ASN A 58 -0.44 -9.79 4.03
C ASN A 58 -0.44 -8.34 4.57
N VAL A 59 -1.54 -7.89 5.18
CA VAL A 59 -1.61 -6.55 5.80
C VAL A 59 -0.81 -6.54 7.10
N PRO A 60 -0.02 -5.47 7.37
CA PRO A 60 0.81 -5.36 8.59
C PRO A 60 0.03 -5.14 9.90
N VAL A 61 -1.29 -5.00 9.81
CA VAL A 61 -2.22 -4.83 10.93
C VAL A 61 -3.34 -5.86 10.85
N PRO A 62 -3.85 -6.35 11.99
CA PRO A 62 -5.01 -7.23 12.00
C PRO A 62 -6.24 -6.49 11.48
N ILE A 63 -6.93 -7.10 10.52
CA ILE A 63 -8.20 -6.61 10.00
C ILE A 63 -9.24 -7.72 10.11
N ILE A 64 -10.40 -7.38 10.68
CA ILE A 64 -11.58 -8.25 10.70
C ILE A 64 -12.52 -7.81 9.59
N SER A 65 -13.03 -8.76 8.82
CA SER A 65 -13.99 -8.51 7.75
C SER A 65 -15.35 -9.13 8.03
N SER A 66 -16.41 -8.46 7.61
CA SER A 66 -17.78 -8.97 7.64
C SER A 66 -18.59 -8.50 6.43
N PHE A 67 -19.69 -9.19 6.14
CA PHE A 67 -20.59 -8.84 5.06
C PHE A 67 -21.95 -8.38 5.58
N ASP A 68 -22.47 -7.32 4.99
CA ASP A 68 -23.82 -6.82 5.23
C ASP A 68 -24.70 -7.10 4.03
N SER A 69 -25.62 -8.06 4.21
CA SER A 69 -26.53 -8.52 3.18
C SER A 69 -27.61 -7.50 2.80
N LYS A 70 -27.93 -6.55 3.69
CA LYS A 70 -28.95 -5.52 3.45
C LYS A 70 -28.40 -4.43 2.54
N HIS A 71 -27.19 -3.96 2.81
CA HIS A 71 -26.56 -2.87 2.04
C HIS A 71 -25.55 -3.38 1.00
N LYS A 72 -25.44 -4.70 0.82
CA LYS A 72 -24.49 -5.37 -0.10
C LYS A 72 -23.10 -4.76 0.02
N SER A 73 -22.56 -4.77 1.23
CA SER A 73 -21.32 -4.07 1.56
C SER A 73 -20.39 -4.95 2.38
N ILE A 74 -19.09 -4.80 2.14
CA ILE A 74 -18.04 -5.43 2.94
C ILE A 74 -17.55 -4.42 3.96
N TYR A 75 -17.51 -4.83 5.22
CA TYR A 75 -16.96 -4.03 6.31
C TYR A 75 -15.59 -4.54 6.68
N LEU A 76 -14.65 -3.61 6.86
CA LEU A 76 -13.35 -3.86 7.46
C LEU A 76 -13.26 -3.13 8.81
N ILE A 77 -12.67 -3.80 9.79
CA ILE A 77 -12.50 -3.29 11.16
C ILE A 77 -11.03 -3.40 11.55
N ILE A 78 -10.46 -2.28 12.01
CA ILE A 78 -9.11 -2.19 12.60
C ILE A 78 -9.26 -1.57 13.98
N GLY A 79 -9.02 -2.34 15.05
CA GLY A 79 -9.26 -1.87 16.41
C GLY A 79 -10.72 -1.47 16.62
N LYS A 80 -10.98 -0.17 16.82
CA LYS A 80 -12.35 0.38 16.97
C LYS A 80 -12.88 1.01 15.68
N ASP A 81 -12.01 1.24 14.69
CA ASP A 81 -12.35 1.93 13.46
C ASP A 81 -12.96 0.96 12.46
N LYS A 82 -14.07 1.38 11.85
CA LYS A 82 -14.85 0.57 10.91
C LYS A 82 -15.09 1.35 9.64
N LYS A 83 -14.87 0.69 8.50
CA LYS A 83 -15.14 1.24 7.16
C LYS A 83 -15.93 0.24 6.34
N PHE A 84 -16.90 0.74 5.58
CA PHE A 84 -17.68 -0.07 4.64
C PHE A 84 -17.28 0.24 3.21
N PHE A 85 -17.37 -0.77 2.38
CA PHE A 85 -17.09 -0.76 0.95
C PHE A 85 -18.28 -1.41 0.24
N PRO A 86 -19.16 -0.61 -0.39
CA PRO A 86 -20.30 -1.15 -1.13
C PRO A 86 -19.81 -1.97 -2.31
N LEU A 87 -20.50 -3.08 -2.60
CA LEU A 87 -20.25 -3.85 -3.81
C LEU A 87 -20.71 -3.05 -5.02
N ASP A 88 -19.81 -2.88 -5.99
CA ASP A 88 -20.07 -2.11 -7.21
C ASP A 88 -19.33 -2.74 -8.39
N GLU A 89 -20.08 -3.27 -9.36
CA GLU A 89 -19.52 -3.90 -10.57
C GLU A 89 -18.86 -2.87 -11.49
N ASP A 90 -19.19 -1.59 -11.35
CA ASP A 90 -18.53 -0.49 -12.05
C ASP A 90 -17.15 -0.18 -11.45
N ILE A 91 -16.73 -0.84 -10.37
CA ILE A 91 -15.38 -0.75 -9.83
C ILE A 91 -14.71 -2.11 -9.98
N SER A 92 -13.59 -2.14 -10.70
CA SER A 92 -12.73 -3.33 -10.78
C SER A 92 -12.42 -3.88 -9.38
N TYR A 93 -12.45 -5.20 -9.22
CA TYR A 93 -12.10 -5.80 -7.92
C TYR A 93 -10.67 -5.43 -7.49
N TYR A 94 -9.74 -5.16 -8.44
CA TYR A 94 -8.41 -4.63 -8.11
C TYR A 94 -8.47 -3.22 -7.51
N ASP A 95 -9.32 -2.34 -8.08
CA ASP A 95 -9.49 -0.97 -7.58
C ASP A 95 -10.24 -0.94 -6.25
N MET A 96 -11.16 -1.88 -6.02
CA MET A 96 -11.75 -2.09 -4.69
C MET A 96 -10.69 -2.44 -3.64
N ILE A 97 -9.72 -3.30 -3.97
CA ILE A 97 -8.57 -3.55 -3.08
C ILE A 97 -7.74 -2.28 -2.90
N THR A 98 -7.53 -1.47 -3.95
CA THR A 98 -6.83 -0.19 -3.83
C THR A 98 -7.54 0.74 -2.85
N CYS A 99 -8.86 0.88 -2.92
CA CYS A 99 -9.66 1.65 -1.95
C CYS A 99 -9.48 1.14 -0.51
N MET A 100 -9.58 -0.18 -0.32
CA MET A 100 -9.38 -0.81 0.99
C MET A 100 -7.97 -0.58 1.52
N LYS A 101 -6.96 -0.70 0.66
CA LYS A 101 -5.55 -0.45 1.00
C LYS A 101 -5.33 1.00 1.37
N GLN A 102 -5.83 1.96 0.60
CA GLN A 102 -5.67 3.39 0.87
C GLN A 102 -6.24 3.76 2.25
N TRP A 103 -7.39 3.20 2.63
CA TRP A 103 -7.94 3.37 3.98
C TRP A 103 -7.09 2.66 5.05
N ALA A 104 -6.68 1.42 4.82
CA ALA A 104 -5.92 0.65 5.80
C ALA A 104 -4.51 1.22 6.05
N MET A 105 -3.91 1.88 5.05
CA MET A 105 -2.56 2.46 5.13
C MET A 105 -2.40 3.49 6.25
N ASP A 106 -3.48 4.17 6.66
CA ASP A 106 -3.43 5.11 7.77
C ASP A 106 -3.03 4.45 9.09
N TYR A 107 -3.35 3.16 9.24
CA TYR A 107 -3.08 2.35 10.42
C TYR A 107 -1.76 1.57 10.35
N TYR A 108 -1.07 1.58 9.20
CA TYR A 108 0.13 0.78 9.01
C TYR A 108 1.26 1.26 9.93
N PRO A 109 2.09 0.34 10.47
CA PRO A 109 3.25 0.72 11.26
C PRO A 109 4.20 1.58 10.43
N LYS A 110 4.40 2.81 10.90
CA LYS A 110 5.21 3.83 10.24
C LYS A 110 6.00 4.68 11.24
N TYR A 111 7.04 5.32 10.74
CA TYR A 111 7.81 6.36 11.41
C TYR A 111 8.04 7.51 10.43
N GLU A 112 8.22 8.71 10.96
CA GLU A 112 8.77 9.85 10.24
C GLU A 112 9.84 10.48 11.14
N VAL A 113 11.05 10.71 10.64
CA VAL A 113 12.15 11.27 11.45
C VAL A 113 12.94 12.26 10.61
N SER A 114 13.58 13.21 11.29
CA SER A 114 14.57 14.09 10.66
C SER A 114 15.94 13.43 10.69
N VAL A 115 16.56 13.23 9.53
CA VAL A 115 17.89 12.65 9.39
C VAL A 115 18.82 13.68 8.76
N LEU A 116 20.00 13.86 9.35
CA LEU A 116 21.05 14.66 8.73
C LEU A 116 21.65 13.84 7.59
N LYS A 117 21.66 14.41 6.39
CA LYS A 117 22.32 13.83 5.21
C LYS A 117 23.23 14.87 4.59
N GLU A 118 24.40 14.42 4.17
CA GLU A 118 25.25 15.20 3.26
C GLU A 118 24.64 15.18 1.86
N ILE A 119 24.27 16.35 1.35
CA ILE A 119 23.78 16.52 -0.01
C ILE A 119 24.72 17.43 -0.82
N PRO A 120 24.74 17.27 -2.16
CA PRO A 120 25.44 18.22 -3.02
C PRO A 120 24.92 19.64 -2.81
N LEU A 121 25.82 20.61 -2.92
CA LEU A 121 25.45 22.03 -2.98
C LEU A 121 24.61 22.30 -4.23
N THR A 122 23.73 23.29 -4.17
CA THR A 122 23.01 23.77 -5.35
C THR A 122 23.94 24.56 -6.27
N ASP A 123 23.58 24.70 -7.55
CA ASP A 123 24.35 25.51 -8.50
C ASP A 123 24.60 26.93 -8.00
N GLU A 124 23.63 27.54 -7.29
CA GLU A 124 23.76 28.87 -6.70
C GLU A 124 24.79 28.91 -5.57
N GLU A 125 24.79 27.89 -4.70
CA GLU A 125 25.76 27.75 -3.60
C GLU A 125 27.17 27.48 -4.12
N ILE A 126 27.30 26.63 -5.14
CA ILE A 126 28.57 26.35 -5.84
C ILE A 126 29.11 27.65 -6.43
N MET A 127 28.29 28.41 -7.16
CA MET A 127 28.69 29.66 -7.79
C MET A 127 29.06 30.74 -6.76
N ALA A 128 28.42 30.74 -5.58
CA ALA A 128 28.79 31.64 -4.49
C ALA A 128 30.19 31.30 -3.92
N LEU A 129 30.51 30.01 -3.74
CA LEU A 129 31.84 29.57 -3.30
C LEU A 129 32.93 29.92 -4.33
N VAL A 130 32.66 29.72 -5.61
CA VAL A 130 33.60 30.07 -6.69
C VAL A 130 33.85 31.57 -6.74
N LYS A 131 32.81 32.40 -6.58
CA LYS A 131 32.96 33.87 -6.47
C LYS A 131 33.80 34.30 -5.28
N ASN A 132 33.80 33.51 -4.20
CA ASN A 132 34.63 33.74 -3.02
C ASN A 132 36.06 33.20 -3.14
N GLY A 133 36.47 32.74 -4.34
CA GLY A 133 37.84 32.36 -4.65
C GLY A 133 38.14 30.85 -4.56
N MET A 134 37.12 30.01 -4.39
CA MET A 134 37.28 28.54 -4.44
C MET A 134 37.36 28.06 -5.89
N ASP A 135 38.17 27.04 -6.17
CA ASP A 135 38.17 26.38 -7.49
C ASP A 135 36.82 25.69 -7.75
N LEU A 136 36.38 25.68 -9.01
CA LEU A 136 35.10 25.09 -9.39
C LEU A 136 35.05 23.59 -9.10
N ASN A 137 36.15 22.86 -9.30
CA ASN A 137 36.17 21.42 -9.06
C ASN A 137 36.06 21.12 -7.55
N ASP A 138 36.70 21.96 -6.72
CA ASP A 138 36.63 21.85 -5.26
C ASP A 138 35.22 22.21 -4.75
N ALA A 139 34.57 23.21 -5.33
CA ALA A 139 33.20 23.59 -5.00
C ALA A 139 32.18 22.50 -5.38
N LEU A 140 32.40 21.79 -6.50
CA LEU A 140 31.53 20.72 -6.98
C LEU A 140 31.54 19.46 -6.10
N VAL A 141 32.64 19.21 -5.39
CA VAL A 141 32.75 18.05 -4.47
C VAL A 141 32.30 18.38 -3.05
N GLN A 142 32.08 19.66 -2.73
CA GLN A 142 31.55 20.04 -1.43
C GLN A 142 30.10 19.58 -1.26
N LYS A 143 29.80 19.22 -0.01
CA LYS A 143 28.48 18.84 0.43
C LYS A 143 28.09 19.67 1.62
N LYS A 144 26.80 19.90 1.79
CA LYS A 144 26.23 20.48 3.00
C LYS A 144 25.46 19.41 3.76
N GLU A 145 25.43 19.53 5.08
CA GLU A 145 24.49 18.78 5.89
C GLU A 145 23.13 19.44 5.81
N GLU A 146 22.12 18.68 5.39
CA GLU A 146 20.73 19.11 5.42
C GLU A 146 19.89 18.12 6.22
N SER A 147 18.96 18.66 7.01
CA SER A 147 17.98 17.85 7.74
C SER A 147 16.85 17.47 6.81
N LEU A 148 16.85 16.22 6.36
CA LEU A 148 15.82 15.69 5.47
C LEU A 148 14.83 14.83 6.26
N LYS A 149 13.56 14.89 5.88
CA LYS A 149 12.54 13.99 6.42
C LYS A 149 12.67 12.60 5.80
N GLU A 150 12.78 11.59 6.64
CA GLU A 150 12.66 10.18 6.25
C GLU A 150 11.36 9.60 6.79
N ILE A 151 10.55 9.05 5.89
CA ILE A 151 9.29 8.39 6.19
C ILE A 151 9.46 6.91 5.84
N GLY A 152 9.27 6.04 6.84
CA GLY A 152 9.29 4.59 6.67
C GLY A 152 7.91 3.99 6.96
N ILE A 153 7.39 3.16 6.06
CA ILE A 153 6.09 2.47 6.22
C ILE A 153 6.28 0.99 5.94
N ILE A 154 5.88 0.12 6.88
CA ILE A 154 5.78 -1.31 6.60
C ILE A 154 4.51 -1.54 5.78
N GLU A 155 4.65 -1.81 4.49
CA GLU A 155 3.51 -1.90 3.55
C GLU A 155 2.89 -3.31 3.47
N LYS A 156 3.68 -4.34 3.73
CA LYS A 156 3.28 -5.75 3.54
C LYS A 156 4.07 -6.67 4.45
N VAL A 157 3.45 -7.73 4.92
CA VAL A 157 4.06 -8.78 5.74
C VAL A 157 3.85 -10.15 5.10
N PHE A 158 4.81 -11.04 5.28
CA PHE A 158 4.81 -12.44 4.83
C PHE A 158 5.13 -13.33 6.04
N ILE A 159 4.10 -13.60 6.85
CA ILE A 159 4.26 -14.27 8.15
C ILE A 159 4.99 -15.62 8.04
N LYS A 160 4.70 -16.40 7.00
CA LYS A 160 5.32 -17.72 6.80
C LYS A 160 6.81 -17.66 6.41
N GLU A 161 7.26 -16.53 5.90
CA GLU A 161 8.64 -16.33 5.43
C GLU A 161 9.45 -15.46 6.40
N ASP A 162 8.83 -14.99 7.50
CA ASP A 162 9.39 -13.99 8.40
C ASP A 162 9.90 -12.73 7.67
N LYS A 163 9.22 -12.34 6.58
CA LYS A 163 9.59 -11.21 5.72
C LYS A 163 8.58 -10.09 5.74
N PHE A 164 9.04 -8.88 5.46
CA PHE A 164 8.18 -7.71 5.27
C PHE A 164 8.74 -6.74 4.25
N ILE A 165 7.86 -5.90 3.70
CA ILE A 165 8.23 -4.81 2.78
C ILE A 165 8.23 -3.50 3.56
N LEU A 166 9.38 -2.86 3.63
CA LEU A 166 9.53 -1.50 4.17
C LEU A 166 9.66 -0.53 2.99
N SER A 167 8.80 0.48 2.97
CA SER A 167 8.83 1.58 2.01
C SER A 167 9.48 2.79 2.69
N ARG A 168 10.71 3.14 2.32
CA ARG A 168 11.43 4.31 2.83
C ARG A 168 11.42 5.38 1.75
N ASN A 169 10.72 6.49 1.98
CA ASN A 169 10.55 7.57 1.00
C ASN A 169 10.13 7.09 -0.41
N GLY A 170 9.35 6.00 -0.47
CA GLY A 170 8.87 5.38 -1.71
C GLY A 170 9.75 4.25 -2.27
N GLU A 171 10.99 4.09 -1.80
CA GLU A 171 11.86 2.98 -2.15
C GLU A 171 11.51 1.74 -1.32
N LYS A 172 11.32 0.59 -2.00
CA LYS A 172 10.81 -0.64 -1.36
C LYS A 172 11.94 -1.62 -1.08
N GLU A 173 12.11 -1.94 0.19
CA GLU A 173 13.06 -2.91 0.69
C GLU A 173 12.32 -4.18 1.12
N LEU A 174 12.83 -5.35 0.69
CA LEU A 174 12.47 -6.61 1.31
C LEU A 174 13.40 -6.84 2.50
N ARG A 175 12.81 -7.07 3.68
CA ARG A 175 13.53 -7.27 4.94
C ARG A 175 13.06 -8.54 5.63
N ILE A 176 13.97 -9.18 6.37
CA ILE A 176 13.69 -10.35 7.20
C ILE A 176 13.66 -9.91 8.66
N SER A 177 12.69 -10.37 9.45
CA SER A 177 12.65 -10.11 10.89
C SER A 177 13.73 -10.92 11.62
N GLY A 178 14.52 -10.24 12.45
CA GLY A 178 15.72 -10.80 13.10
C GLY A 178 17.02 -10.23 12.54
N VAL A 179 18.01 -10.12 13.41
CA VAL A 179 19.33 -9.53 13.12
C VAL A 179 20.21 -10.47 12.30
N SER A 180 20.00 -11.79 12.48
CA SER A 180 20.69 -12.84 11.75
C SER A 180 19.98 -14.18 11.99
N LEU A 181 20.39 -15.22 11.25
CA LEU A 181 20.00 -16.60 11.55
C LEU A 181 20.34 -17.03 13.00
N LYS A 182 21.28 -16.35 13.68
CA LYS A 182 21.68 -16.63 15.07
C LYS A 182 20.82 -15.92 16.12
N GLN A 183 20.07 -14.89 15.73
CA GLN A 183 19.10 -14.19 16.59
C GLN A 183 17.77 -14.04 15.84
N PRO A 184 17.08 -15.15 15.57
CA PRO A 184 15.82 -15.13 14.83
C PRO A 184 14.74 -14.46 15.68
N MET A 185 13.93 -13.63 15.02
CA MET A 185 12.72 -13.06 15.61
C MET A 185 11.55 -13.37 14.69
N PRO A 186 10.53 -14.13 15.14
CA PRO A 186 9.33 -14.36 14.35
C PRO A 186 8.66 -13.03 13.99
N LEU A 187 8.14 -12.92 12.77
CA LEU A 187 7.56 -11.68 12.28
C LEU A 187 6.37 -11.21 13.12
N SER A 188 5.60 -12.14 13.69
CA SER A 188 4.51 -11.81 14.62
C SER A 188 5.00 -11.03 15.83
N LYS A 189 6.09 -11.47 16.47
CA LYS A 189 6.70 -10.82 17.63
C LYS A 189 7.38 -9.50 17.25
N PHE A 190 8.02 -9.44 16.08
CA PHE A 190 8.59 -8.21 15.54
C PHE A 190 7.50 -7.14 15.35
N MET A 191 6.41 -7.49 14.66
CA MET A 191 5.31 -6.56 14.39
C MET A 191 4.58 -6.14 15.67
N GLU A 192 4.44 -7.02 16.65
CA GLU A 192 3.92 -6.67 17.97
C GLU A 192 4.80 -5.61 18.66
N SER A 193 6.13 -5.79 18.63
CA SER A 193 7.07 -4.84 19.22
C SER A 193 7.03 -3.48 18.52
N VAL A 194 7.07 -3.48 17.17
CA VAL A 194 6.97 -2.24 16.37
C VAL A 194 5.68 -1.46 16.69
N ARG A 195 4.55 -2.15 16.84
CA ARG A 195 3.25 -1.51 17.13
C ARG A 195 3.18 -0.92 18.54
N ARG A 196 3.97 -1.43 19.50
CA ARG A 196 4.01 -0.92 20.89
C ARG A 196 4.87 0.34 21.03
N ILE A 197 5.86 0.54 20.16
CA ILE A 197 6.75 1.70 20.22
C ILE A 197 6.00 2.95 19.73
N ARG A 198 5.91 3.96 20.60
CA ARG A 198 5.21 5.23 20.29
C ARG A 198 6.14 6.27 19.69
N ASP A 199 7.37 6.37 20.18
CA ASP A 199 8.36 7.30 19.66
C ASP A 199 8.83 6.91 18.25
N TRP A 200 8.99 7.89 17.37
CA TRP A 200 9.32 7.66 15.96
C TRP A 200 10.79 7.30 15.75
N ASN A 201 11.70 7.90 16.52
CA ASN A 201 13.13 7.60 16.46
C ASN A 201 13.43 6.21 17.01
N GLU A 202 12.84 5.86 18.16
CA GLU A 202 12.94 4.52 18.74
C GLU A 202 12.38 3.46 17.80
N LYS A 203 11.27 3.75 17.12
CA LYS A 203 10.67 2.81 16.16
C LYS A 203 11.58 2.57 14.97
N LYS A 204 12.14 3.64 14.37
CA LYS A 204 13.13 3.51 13.30
C LYS A 204 14.31 2.67 13.75
N LYS A 205 14.91 3.03 14.90
CA LYS A 205 16.05 2.33 15.48
C LYS A 205 15.75 0.84 15.70
N PHE A 206 14.59 0.52 16.30
CA PHE A 206 14.17 -0.87 16.51
C PHE A 206 14.07 -1.64 15.20
N ILE A 207 13.43 -1.06 14.16
CA ILE A 207 13.31 -1.70 12.84
C ILE A 207 14.70 -1.97 12.27
N GLU A 208 15.61 -1.01 12.31
CA GLU A 208 16.97 -1.15 11.78
C GLU A 208 17.80 -2.19 12.53
N GLU A 209 17.72 -2.20 13.86
CA GLU A 209 18.49 -3.11 14.71
C GLU A 209 17.92 -4.55 14.71
N ASN A 210 16.61 -4.72 14.49
CA ASN A 210 15.92 -6.00 14.61
C ASN A 210 15.43 -6.58 13.28
N SER A 211 15.94 -6.08 12.15
CA SER A 211 15.65 -6.65 10.83
C SER A 211 16.84 -6.59 9.90
N THR A 212 16.96 -7.61 9.05
CA THR A 212 18.03 -7.72 8.06
C THR A 212 17.51 -7.28 6.69
N PHE A 213 18.25 -6.40 6.02
CA PHE A 213 17.99 -6.05 4.62
C PHE A 213 18.33 -7.25 3.71
N GLU A 214 17.39 -7.64 2.84
CA GLU A 214 17.61 -8.72 1.87
C GLU A 214 17.92 -8.15 0.48
N LYS A 215 17.05 -7.27 -0.02
CA LYS A 215 17.21 -6.63 -1.34
C LYS A 215 16.27 -5.46 -1.52
N PHE A 216 16.62 -4.58 -2.45
CA PHE A 216 15.66 -3.67 -3.04
C PHE A 216 14.70 -4.45 -3.94
N LEU A 217 13.42 -4.12 -3.86
CA LEU A 217 12.43 -4.63 -4.80
C LEU A 217 12.49 -3.76 -6.06
N PRO A 218 12.51 -4.36 -7.25
CA PRO A 218 12.55 -3.60 -8.49
C PRO A 218 11.36 -2.64 -8.54
N SER A 219 11.55 -1.52 -9.23
CA SER A 219 10.49 -0.57 -9.55
C SER A 219 9.29 -1.33 -10.16
N VAL A 220 8.10 -0.85 -9.79
CA VAL A 220 6.84 -1.60 -9.84
C VAL A 220 6.64 -2.32 -11.18
N LYS A 221 6.28 -3.63 -11.12
CA LYS A 221 5.81 -4.38 -12.29
C LYS A 221 4.72 -3.59 -13.00
N GLU A 222 4.81 -3.47 -14.32
CA GLU A 222 3.79 -2.78 -15.10
C GLU A 222 2.43 -3.46 -14.89
N VAL A 223 1.40 -2.65 -14.62
CA VAL A 223 0.02 -3.10 -14.42
C VAL A 223 -0.77 -2.79 -15.67
N TYR A 224 -1.31 -3.83 -16.30
CA TYR A 224 -2.16 -3.69 -17.48
C TYR A 224 -3.59 -3.41 -17.02
N VAL A 225 -4.16 -2.32 -17.54
CA VAL A 225 -5.52 -1.86 -17.27
C VAL A 225 -6.26 -1.84 -18.60
N ASN A 226 -7.19 -2.76 -18.76
CA ASN A 226 -8.04 -2.88 -19.95
C ASN A 226 -9.48 -3.08 -19.47
N TYR A 227 -10.01 -2.06 -18.80
CA TYR A 227 -11.35 -2.05 -18.25
C TYR A 227 -12.30 -1.37 -19.23
N SER A 228 -13.57 -1.77 -19.20
CA SER A 228 -14.61 -1.15 -20.03
C SER A 228 -15.39 -0.08 -19.26
N ASP A 229 -15.91 0.90 -19.99
CA ASP A 229 -16.93 1.85 -19.52
C ASP A 229 -16.61 2.50 -18.16
N ASN A 230 -17.55 2.42 -17.21
CA ASN A 230 -17.46 3.03 -15.89
C ASN A 230 -16.29 2.51 -15.06
N GLN A 231 -15.83 1.27 -15.28
CA GLN A 231 -14.66 0.74 -14.58
C GLN A 231 -13.40 1.53 -14.92
N MET A 232 -13.24 1.96 -16.17
CA MET A 232 -12.11 2.79 -16.55
C MET A 232 -12.20 4.18 -15.91
N LEU A 233 -13.39 4.80 -15.90
CA LEU A 233 -13.58 6.11 -15.24
C LEU A 233 -13.30 6.03 -13.73
N ASN A 234 -13.79 4.97 -13.07
CA ASN A 234 -13.53 4.72 -11.65
C ASN A 234 -12.06 4.44 -11.37
N PHE A 235 -11.35 3.71 -12.24
CA PHE A 235 -9.90 3.51 -12.13
C PHE A 235 -9.17 4.86 -12.06
N PHE A 236 -9.47 5.80 -12.97
CA PHE A 236 -8.87 7.13 -12.98
C PHE A 236 -9.21 7.94 -11.72
N SER A 237 -10.42 7.80 -11.20
CA SER A 237 -10.87 8.48 -9.98
C SER A 237 -10.13 7.96 -8.74
N ILE A 238 -10.10 6.63 -8.57
CA ILE A 238 -9.52 5.94 -7.40
C ILE A 238 -7.99 6.09 -7.37
N ASN A 239 -7.35 5.98 -8.53
CA ASN A 239 -5.90 6.01 -8.66
C ASN A 239 -5.35 7.41 -8.95
N TYR A 240 -6.17 8.47 -8.90
CA TYR A 240 -5.76 9.83 -9.27
C TYR A 240 -4.45 10.28 -8.59
N LYS A 241 -4.27 10.00 -7.30
CA LYS A 241 -3.03 10.35 -6.56
C LYS A 241 -1.79 9.71 -7.18
N ASP A 242 -1.90 8.46 -7.64
CA ASP A 242 -0.81 7.74 -8.29
C ASP A 242 -0.60 8.21 -9.74
N LEU A 243 -1.63 8.78 -10.39
CA LEU A 243 -1.58 9.17 -11.81
C LEU A 243 -1.13 10.61 -12.03
N ARG A 244 -1.46 11.53 -11.10
CA ARG A 244 -1.40 12.97 -11.34
C ARG A 244 0.02 13.52 -11.57
N ASP A 245 1.03 12.90 -10.97
CA ASP A 245 2.41 13.38 -11.01
C ASP A 245 3.21 12.75 -12.16
N HIS A 246 2.60 11.83 -12.91
CA HIS A 246 3.23 11.18 -14.06
C HIS A 246 2.81 11.82 -15.38
N GLN A 247 3.76 11.83 -16.32
CA GLN A 247 3.51 12.17 -17.71
C GLN A 247 2.76 11.03 -18.41
N VAL A 248 1.87 11.39 -19.33
CA VAL A 248 1.18 10.44 -20.19
C VAL A 248 2.07 10.17 -21.40
N ILE A 249 2.45 8.91 -21.58
CA ILE A 249 3.25 8.45 -22.72
C ILE A 249 2.34 7.65 -23.64
N VAL A 250 2.15 8.11 -24.87
CA VAL A 250 1.34 7.41 -25.86
C VAL A 250 2.16 6.31 -26.54
N ASP A 251 1.58 5.12 -26.69
CA ASP A 251 2.21 4.07 -27.49
C ASP A 251 2.19 4.49 -28.98
N PRO A 252 3.35 4.59 -29.66
CA PRO A 252 3.39 4.97 -31.07
C PRO A 252 2.69 3.97 -31.99
N SER A 253 2.56 2.71 -31.55
CA SER A 253 1.97 1.62 -32.33
C SER A 253 0.47 1.43 -32.09
N ASP A 254 -0.08 1.97 -31.01
CA ASP A 254 -1.50 1.88 -30.67
C ASP A 254 -2.01 3.18 -30.02
N PRO A 255 -2.78 4.01 -30.76
CA PRO A 255 -3.27 5.31 -30.27
C PRO A 255 -4.33 5.22 -29.15
N LEU A 256 -4.77 4.01 -28.79
CA LEU A 256 -5.64 3.73 -27.65
C LEU A 256 -4.90 3.10 -26.47
N SER A 257 -3.57 2.96 -26.55
CA SER A 257 -2.75 2.43 -25.46
C SER A 257 -1.80 3.49 -24.94
N PHE A 258 -1.89 3.79 -23.63
CA PHE A 258 -1.06 4.77 -22.95
C PHE A 258 -0.30 4.15 -21.78
N LYS A 259 0.84 4.75 -21.44
CA LYS A 259 1.58 4.49 -20.21
C LYS A 259 1.54 5.71 -19.31
N ILE A 260 1.08 5.52 -18.08
CA ILE A 260 1.06 6.54 -17.02
C ILE A 260 1.69 5.93 -15.77
N GLY A 261 2.91 6.36 -15.44
CA GLY A 261 3.68 5.75 -14.36
C GLY A 261 3.89 4.25 -14.56
N LYS A 262 3.38 3.45 -13.61
CA LYS A 262 3.41 1.97 -13.64
C LYS A 262 2.28 1.34 -14.48
N PHE A 263 1.29 2.12 -14.91
CA PHE A 263 0.10 1.58 -15.56
C PHE A 263 0.23 1.63 -17.08
N ARG A 264 -0.07 0.51 -17.74
CA ARG A 264 -0.34 0.43 -19.17
C ARG A 264 -1.84 0.34 -19.35
N ILE A 265 -2.44 1.40 -19.86
CA ILE A 265 -3.88 1.57 -19.98
C ILE A 265 -4.25 1.42 -21.44
N LYS A 266 -5.13 0.47 -21.74
CA LYS A 266 -5.73 0.29 -23.05
C LYS A 266 -7.19 0.68 -22.97
N PHE A 267 -7.61 1.57 -23.87
CA PHE A 267 -8.98 2.06 -23.95
C PHE A 267 -9.75 1.31 -25.04
N ASP A 268 -11.01 0.99 -24.75
CA ASP A 268 -11.90 0.36 -25.73
C ASP A 268 -12.38 1.35 -26.81
N SER A 269 -12.34 2.66 -26.54
CA SER A 269 -12.74 3.68 -27.49
C SER A 269 -12.02 5.01 -27.30
N ARG A 270 -12.01 5.85 -28.35
CA ARG A 270 -11.49 7.22 -28.28
C ARG A 270 -12.28 8.12 -27.35
N LEU A 271 -13.61 7.93 -27.29
CA LEU A 271 -14.48 8.74 -26.42
C LEU A 271 -14.13 8.50 -24.94
N LEU A 272 -14.06 7.24 -24.52
CA LEU A 272 -13.69 6.89 -23.14
C LEU A 272 -12.31 7.42 -22.75
N ARG A 273 -11.35 7.30 -23.67
CA ARG A 273 -10.01 7.85 -23.51
C ARG A 273 -10.04 9.36 -23.28
N ASP A 274 -10.78 10.09 -24.11
CA ASP A 274 -10.86 11.55 -24.02
C ASP A 274 -11.54 11.98 -22.70
N ASP A 275 -12.58 11.26 -22.27
CA ASP A 275 -13.24 11.49 -20.98
C ASP A 275 -12.29 11.27 -19.79
N CYS A 276 -11.51 10.18 -19.80
CA CYS A 276 -10.53 9.89 -18.76
C CYS A 276 -9.40 10.93 -18.67
N LEU A 277 -8.88 11.37 -19.83
CA LEU A 277 -7.86 12.42 -19.87
C LEU A 277 -8.41 13.78 -19.41
N ALA A 278 -9.61 14.14 -19.86
CA ALA A 278 -10.30 15.36 -19.42
C ALA A 278 -10.53 15.35 -17.90
N TYR A 279 -10.87 14.19 -17.31
CA TYR A 279 -10.97 14.04 -15.86
C TYR A 279 -9.64 14.35 -15.14
N LEU A 280 -8.51 13.81 -15.62
CA LEU A 280 -7.19 14.08 -15.03
C LEU A 280 -6.84 15.57 -15.08
N GLU A 281 -7.00 16.20 -16.25
CA GLU A 281 -6.66 17.60 -16.44
C GLU A 281 -7.50 18.51 -15.55
N LYS A 282 -8.82 18.27 -15.52
CA LYS A 282 -9.76 19.03 -14.67
C LYS A 282 -9.38 18.92 -13.20
N ARG A 283 -9.05 17.73 -12.70
CA ARG A 283 -8.63 17.52 -11.31
C ARG A 283 -7.30 18.24 -10.99
N LYS A 284 -6.30 18.16 -11.89
CA LYS A 284 -5.02 18.88 -11.73
C LYS A 284 -5.23 20.40 -11.62
N MET A 285 -6.13 20.97 -12.43
CA MET A 285 -6.45 22.39 -12.37
C MET A 285 -7.14 22.79 -11.05
N VAL A 286 -8.04 21.95 -10.52
CA VAL A 286 -8.72 22.22 -9.25
C VAL A 286 -7.75 22.20 -8.07
N GLU A 287 -6.77 21.29 -8.05
CA GLU A 287 -5.75 21.25 -6.99
C GLU A 287 -4.82 22.47 -7.04
N LYS A 288 -4.40 22.89 -8.24
CA LYS A 288 -3.58 24.11 -8.42
C LYS A 288 -4.26 25.39 -7.93
N LYS A 289 -5.59 25.44 -7.92
CA LYS A 289 -6.35 26.59 -7.39
C LYS A 289 -6.50 26.57 -5.86
N LYS A 290 -6.18 25.47 -5.20
CA LYS A 290 -6.29 25.28 -3.75
C LYS A 290 -4.95 25.34 -3.01
N ALA A 291 -3.84 25.18 -3.73
CA ALA A 291 -2.48 25.38 -3.25
C ALA A 291 -2.09 26.86 -3.40
#